data_AF-A0AAD3D606-F1
#
_entry.id   AF-A0AAD3D606-F1
#
_cell.length_a   1.000
_cell.length_b   1.000
_cell.length_c   1.000
_cell.angle_alpha   90.00
_cell.angle_beta   90.00
_cell.angle_gamma   90.00
#
_symmetry.space_group_name_H-M   'P 1'
#
loop_
_entity.id
_entity.type
_entity.pdbx_description
1 polymer ?
#
loop_
_entity_poly.entity_id
_entity_poly.type
_entity_poly.pdbx_seq_one_letter_code
_entity_poly.pdbx_strand_id
1 'polypeptide(L)'
;MKHLAFALFLTFYLDVSIQALTLGMTRDSSSTKSNLKISRRNALIQGSASIAGLVGASNSASAELLPAETVDLSAIKAAQSKTASAPGIISSTGKRATTIIPIKDPSPLLSIRGGIGGKSTIKIPRVGYSFYKTTPDQAARCAALALRAGVRHFDVASSYGSNSQIAIPLKKFLDIGMTGMDSFYKDEKPELLQILDDTKKASDEHSVATVSSGIMSGLSPPPSGSAGRKGRRDTLFISHKLSNAEQSSHRVDVKRAVKAQIAELGCTYLDMVSMHSPLTDKSRRMESYASLLELRDGGFVKSVGVCNYGVCHLEEIKDSGLDLPSVNQLELSPFNTHADVISWCEENGVAVSCAAWSKLSGADGPADQWAVISDIAKNKGMTKAQVMVRWALQKGYICVPRSAAASKIERIAIAENSYGGVNPNNGGSFVLSDEEMSTIEGLNIDYKAGKLGRRDGWTAEDVTGPDWDPTSIC
;
A
#
# COMPACT_ATOMS: atom_id res chain seq x y z
N MET A 1 53.95 0.51 -31.21
CA MET A 1 54.98 0.66 -30.15
C MET A 1 54.22 0.72 -28.83
N LYS A 2 54.30 -0.31 -27.98
CA LYS A 2 55.28 -0.44 -26.87
C LYS A 2 55.13 0.72 -25.89
N HIS A 3 54.53 0.58 -24.70
CA HIS A 3 54.85 -0.25 -23.52
C HIS A 3 55.55 0.56 -22.40
N LEU A 4 54.92 0.54 -21.22
CA LEU A 4 55.52 0.24 -19.90
C LEU A 4 56.42 1.27 -19.15
N ALA A 5 55.90 1.72 -18.00
CA ALA A 5 56.59 1.95 -16.70
C ALA A 5 55.45 2.25 -15.67
N PHE A 6 55.20 1.57 -14.54
CA PHE A 6 55.95 0.63 -13.69
C PHE A 6 57.20 1.25 -13.02
N ALA A 7 57.43 1.21 -11.70
CA ALA A 7 56.57 1.03 -10.52
C ALA A 7 57.40 1.38 -9.24
N LEU A 8 56.79 1.98 -8.21
CA LEU A 8 57.25 2.05 -6.81
C LEU A 8 56.01 2.40 -5.94
N PHE A 9 55.67 1.75 -4.83
CA PHE A 9 56.32 0.68 -4.06
C PHE A 9 55.24 -0.15 -3.33
N LEU A 10 55.46 -1.46 -3.12
CA LEU A 10 54.55 -2.33 -2.38
C LEU A 10 55.31 -3.38 -1.56
N THR A 11 55.16 -3.32 -0.23
CA THR A 11 55.34 -4.38 0.79
C THR A 11 55.01 -3.70 2.14
N PHE A 12 54.37 -4.31 3.14
CA PHE A 12 54.51 -5.70 3.62
C PHE A 12 53.19 -6.46 3.79
N TYR A 13 53.33 -7.77 3.97
CA TYR A 13 52.28 -8.79 4.03
C TYR A 13 52.27 -9.47 5.42
N LEU A 14 51.07 -9.75 5.93
CA LEU A 14 50.63 -10.96 6.67
C LEU A 14 51.41 -11.59 7.87
N ASP A 15 50.60 -11.95 8.89
CA ASP A 15 50.51 -13.26 9.60
C ASP A 15 50.86 -13.36 11.11
N VAL A 16 50.45 -14.50 11.71
CA VAL A 16 50.64 -15.06 13.07
C VAL A 16 49.49 -14.92 14.09
N SER A 17 48.52 -15.85 13.95
CA SER A 17 48.12 -16.91 14.91
C SER A 17 48.09 -16.72 16.45
N ILE A 18 46.91 -17.04 17.02
CA ILE A 18 46.65 -18.03 18.11
C ILE A 18 47.54 -18.02 19.38
N GLN A 19 46.97 -17.73 20.58
CA GLN A 19 46.79 -18.73 21.67
C GLN A 19 45.99 -18.26 22.92
N ALA A 20 45.49 -19.26 23.65
CA ALA A 20 44.86 -19.37 24.98
C ALA A 20 44.62 -18.16 25.92
N LEU A 21 43.47 -17.98 26.60
CA LEU A 21 42.73 -18.80 27.60
C LEU A 21 43.23 -18.63 29.07
N THR A 22 42.26 -18.43 29.98
CA THR A 22 42.20 -18.82 31.42
C THR A 22 42.27 -17.70 32.49
N LEU A 23 41.52 -17.94 33.59
CA LEU A 23 41.38 -17.22 34.87
C LEU A 23 40.31 -16.10 34.88
N GLY A 24 39.25 -16.17 35.72
CA GLY A 24 38.95 -17.18 36.74
C GLY A 24 37.46 -17.31 37.12
N MET A 25 37.15 -18.44 37.76
CA MET A 25 35.82 -18.80 38.29
C MET A 25 35.71 -18.49 39.78
N THR A 26 34.50 -18.20 40.27
CA THR A 26 33.84 -18.64 41.56
C THR A 26 32.63 -17.72 41.84
N ARG A 27 31.39 -18.22 42.06
CA ARG A 27 30.79 -18.77 43.31
C ARG A 27 30.72 -17.73 44.46
N ASP A 28 29.64 -17.58 45.24
CA ASP A 28 28.31 -18.22 45.31
C ASP A 28 27.32 -17.40 46.21
N SER A 29 26.08 -17.86 46.38
CA SER A 29 25.17 -17.66 47.56
C SER A 29 24.38 -16.34 47.82
N SER A 30 23.05 -16.43 47.57
CA SER A 30 21.88 -16.14 48.45
C SER A 30 21.90 -15.13 49.63
N SER A 31 20.91 -14.20 49.67
CA SER A 31 19.73 -14.21 50.58
C SER A 31 18.88 -12.91 50.43
N THR A 32 17.56 -12.92 50.15
CA THR A 32 16.35 -13.22 50.97
C THR A 32 15.77 -12.04 51.79
N LYS A 33 14.65 -11.45 51.30
CA LYS A 33 13.43 -10.89 51.99
C LYS A 33 12.57 -10.19 50.90
N SER A 34 11.37 -10.60 50.50
CA SER A 34 10.07 -10.70 51.22
C SER A 34 9.51 -9.31 51.64
N ASN A 35 8.23 -8.93 51.51
CA ASN A 35 6.96 -9.64 51.23
C ASN A 35 5.88 -8.69 50.64
N LEU A 36 4.92 -9.23 49.85
CA LEU A 36 3.47 -8.90 49.71
C LEU A 36 3.00 -9.54 48.38
N LYS A 37 2.27 -10.68 48.29
CA LYS A 37 0.96 -11.07 48.85
C LYS A 37 -0.11 -10.00 48.55
N ILE A 38 -1.28 -10.29 47.96
CA ILE A 38 -2.15 -11.49 48.05
C ILE A 38 -2.74 -11.91 46.67
N SER A 39 -3.20 -13.16 46.56
CA SER A 39 -3.88 -13.80 45.43
C SER A 39 -5.25 -14.31 45.87
N ARG A 40 -6.26 -14.41 44.96
CA ARG A 40 -6.97 -15.70 44.69
C ARG A 40 -8.01 -15.69 43.57
N ARG A 41 -8.27 -16.91 43.08
CA ARG A 41 -9.25 -17.34 42.06
C ARG A 41 -10.58 -17.78 42.69
N ASN A 42 -11.62 -17.75 41.84
CA ASN A 42 -12.78 -18.66 41.73
C ASN A 42 -13.74 -18.89 42.92
N ALA A 43 -15.03 -18.76 42.62
CA ALA A 43 -16.09 -19.69 43.04
C ALA A 43 -17.13 -19.84 41.90
N LEU A 44 -17.64 -21.07 41.69
CA LEU A 44 -18.78 -21.35 40.80
C LEU A 44 -20.11 -21.20 41.58
N ILE A 45 -21.25 -21.09 40.89
CA ILE A 45 -22.28 -22.17 40.82
C ILE A 45 -23.48 -21.74 39.92
N GLN A 46 -24.17 -22.75 39.38
CA GLN A 46 -25.31 -22.66 38.46
C GLN A 46 -26.60 -22.13 39.12
N GLY A 47 -27.55 -21.67 38.31
CA GLY A 47 -28.89 -21.31 38.78
C GLY A 47 -29.89 -21.04 37.65
N SER A 48 -30.45 -22.11 37.07
CA SER A 48 -31.52 -22.05 36.06
C SER A 48 -32.91 -22.02 36.72
N ALA A 49 -33.78 -21.05 36.36
CA ALA A 49 -35.24 -21.22 36.39
C ALA A 49 -35.98 -20.08 35.66
N SER A 50 -37.11 -20.42 35.05
CA SER A 50 -38.12 -19.54 34.44
C SER A 50 -39.16 -19.03 35.45
N ILE A 51 -40.00 -18.07 35.01
CA ILE A 51 -41.44 -17.78 35.34
C ILE A 51 -41.59 -16.24 35.22
N ALA A 52 -42.37 -15.62 34.32
CA ALA A 52 -43.74 -15.82 33.82
C ALA A 52 -44.86 -15.25 34.74
N GLY A 53 -45.32 -14.02 34.41
CA GLY A 53 -46.70 -13.56 34.66
C GLY A 53 -47.01 -12.77 35.94
N LEU A 54 -47.44 -11.51 35.78
CA LEU A 54 -48.81 -10.98 36.03
C LEU A 54 -48.73 -9.44 35.78
N VAL A 55 -49.51 -8.79 34.89
CA VAL A 55 -50.97 -8.55 34.80
C VAL A 55 -51.46 -7.37 35.66
N GLY A 56 -51.91 -6.32 34.97
CA GLY A 56 -52.95 -5.35 35.39
C GLY A 56 -52.51 -4.16 36.28
N ALA A 57 -53.13 -2.98 36.20
CA ALA A 57 -54.06 -2.41 35.22
C ALA A 57 -54.22 -0.89 35.45
N SER A 58 -54.66 -0.13 34.42
CA SER A 58 -55.57 1.06 34.45
C SER A 58 -55.34 2.22 35.46
N ASN A 59 -55.56 3.51 35.16
CA ASN A 59 -56.23 4.17 34.02
C ASN A 59 -56.01 5.70 34.04
N SER A 60 -56.18 6.37 32.88
CA SER A 60 -56.71 7.77 32.67
C SER A 60 -56.05 8.97 33.41
N ALA A 61 -55.92 10.19 32.85
CA ALA A 61 -56.28 10.82 31.57
C ALA A 61 -55.31 12.03 31.35
N SER A 62 -55.30 12.84 30.28
CA SER A 62 -56.28 13.12 29.22
C SER A 62 -55.59 13.28 27.85
N ALA A 63 -56.23 13.97 26.89
CA ALA A 63 -55.67 14.29 25.57
C ALA A 63 -55.88 15.77 25.22
N GLU A 64 -55.00 16.34 24.40
CA GLU A 64 -55.22 17.59 23.68
C GLU A 64 -54.53 17.49 22.29
N LEU A 65 -55.18 17.99 21.23
CA LEU A 65 -54.76 17.81 19.83
C LEU A 65 -53.93 19.01 19.33
N LEU A 66 -52.97 18.75 18.42
CA LEU A 66 -52.45 19.74 17.47
C LEU A 66 -52.37 19.13 16.05
N PRO A 67 -52.50 19.95 14.98
CA PRO A 67 -52.95 19.47 13.66
C PRO A 67 -51.83 19.08 12.68
N ALA A 68 -52.22 18.41 11.59
CA ALA A 68 -51.35 18.00 10.50
C ALA A 68 -51.05 19.13 9.50
N GLU A 69 -49.80 19.21 9.01
CA GLU A 69 -49.40 20.12 7.94
C GLU A 69 -49.50 19.48 6.55
N THR A 70 -50.18 20.16 5.63
CA THR A 70 -50.24 19.83 4.20
C THR A 70 -49.19 20.62 3.42
N VAL A 71 -48.40 19.95 2.58
CA VAL A 71 -47.37 20.58 1.72
C VAL A 71 -47.97 21.02 0.39
N ASP A 72 -47.81 22.31 0.05
CA ASP A 72 -48.25 22.90 -1.24
C ASP A 72 -47.19 22.66 -2.35
N LEU A 73 -47.65 22.12 -3.49
CA LEU A 73 -46.83 21.75 -4.65
C LEU A 73 -46.86 22.82 -5.78
N SER A 74 -47.49 23.97 -5.57
CA SER A 74 -47.75 24.97 -6.62
C SER A 74 -46.51 25.76 -7.11
N ALA A 75 -45.43 25.82 -6.32
CA ALA A 75 -44.24 26.64 -6.63
C ALA A 75 -43.32 26.10 -7.76
N ILE A 76 -43.46 24.84 -8.18
CA ILE A 76 -42.50 24.17 -9.08
C ILE A 76 -42.79 24.39 -10.59
N LYS A 77 -43.96 24.95 -10.95
CA LYS A 77 -44.40 25.08 -12.35
C LYS A 77 -44.24 26.47 -13.01
N ALA A 78 -43.58 27.43 -12.36
CA ALA A 78 -43.47 28.81 -12.86
C ALA A 78 -42.21 29.12 -13.70
N ALA A 79 -41.27 28.19 -13.88
CA ALA A 79 -39.98 28.42 -14.54
C ALA A 79 -39.84 27.82 -15.97
N GLN A 80 -40.94 27.39 -16.59
CA GLN A 80 -40.93 26.78 -17.94
C GLN A 80 -41.94 27.43 -18.90
N SER A 81 -41.65 28.64 -19.39
CA SER A 81 -41.98 29.04 -20.78
C SER A 81 -41.47 30.45 -21.13
N LYS A 82 -40.57 30.54 -22.13
CA LYS A 82 -40.62 31.48 -23.30
C LYS A 82 -39.35 31.39 -24.16
N THR A 83 -39.54 31.34 -25.49
CA THR A 83 -38.51 31.35 -26.56
C THR A 83 -38.53 32.72 -27.28
N ALA A 84 -37.61 33.10 -28.18
CA ALA A 84 -36.43 32.44 -28.78
C ALA A 84 -35.19 33.37 -28.61
N SER A 85 -34.13 33.49 -29.43
CA SER A 85 -33.69 32.96 -30.74
C SER A 85 -32.15 33.07 -30.85
N ALA A 86 -31.49 32.17 -31.59
CA ALA A 86 -30.02 32.13 -31.77
C ALA A 86 -29.51 33.14 -32.84
N PRO A 87 -28.18 33.43 -33.00
CA PRO A 87 -27.10 32.45 -33.27
C PRO A 87 -25.76 32.68 -32.52
N GLY A 88 -24.85 31.69 -32.53
CA GLY A 88 -23.42 31.91 -32.18
C GLY A 88 -22.75 30.86 -31.30
N ILE A 89 -22.52 29.66 -31.84
CA ILE A 89 -21.85 28.49 -31.24
C ILE A 89 -20.61 28.82 -30.37
N ILE A 90 -20.61 28.38 -29.10
CA ILE A 90 -19.57 27.57 -28.41
C ILE A 90 -20.28 26.76 -27.31
N SER A 91 -20.15 25.44 -27.32
CA SER A 91 -20.88 24.53 -26.42
C SER A 91 -20.13 24.26 -25.12
N SER A 92 -20.51 24.94 -24.03
CA SER A 92 -20.00 24.74 -22.67
C SER A 92 -20.81 23.72 -21.85
N THR A 93 -20.93 22.47 -22.34
CA THR A 93 -21.54 21.36 -21.56
C THR A 93 -20.53 20.22 -21.36
N GLY A 94 -19.64 20.43 -20.39
CA GLY A 94 -18.58 19.50 -20.00
C GLY A 94 -18.91 18.60 -18.81
N LYS A 95 -20.18 18.20 -18.59
CA LYS A 95 -20.49 17.13 -17.60
C LYS A 95 -20.08 15.77 -18.15
N ARG A 96 -18.76 15.49 -18.12
CA ARG A 96 -18.27 14.12 -17.94
C ARG A 96 -18.11 13.88 -16.45
N ALA A 97 -19.21 13.51 -15.80
CA ALA A 97 -19.08 12.53 -14.74
C ALA A 97 -18.56 11.25 -15.44
N THR A 98 -17.27 10.97 -15.30
CA THR A 98 -16.75 9.64 -15.60
C THR A 98 -17.32 8.71 -14.54
N THR A 99 -18.49 8.13 -14.83
CA THR A 99 -18.97 6.96 -14.11
C THR A 99 -17.80 6.00 -13.97
N ILE A 100 -17.38 5.71 -12.75
CA ILE A 100 -16.51 4.56 -12.48
C ILE A 100 -17.36 3.35 -12.81
N ILE A 101 -17.34 2.94 -14.08
CA ILE A 101 -17.94 1.68 -14.52
C ILE A 101 -17.20 0.61 -13.72
N PRO A 102 -17.89 -0.20 -12.88
CA PRO A 102 -17.26 -1.33 -12.23
C PRO A 102 -16.86 -2.31 -13.34
N ILE A 103 -15.60 -2.22 -13.80
CA ILE A 103 -15.12 -3.15 -14.81
C ILE A 103 -15.06 -4.51 -14.12
N LYS A 104 -15.88 -5.44 -14.62
CA LYS A 104 -16.06 -6.79 -14.10
C LYS A 104 -14.74 -7.56 -13.89
N ASP A 105 -13.66 -7.16 -14.56
CA ASP A 105 -12.31 -7.44 -14.09
C ASP A 105 -11.38 -6.23 -14.42
N PRO A 106 -10.87 -5.49 -13.42
CA PRO A 106 -10.08 -4.28 -13.65
C PRO A 106 -8.67 -4.59 -14.15
N SER A 107 -8.24 -3.95 -15.25
CA SER A 107 -6.89 -4.14 -15.85
C SER A 107 -5.77 -4.14 -14.80
N PRO A 108 -4.87 -5.14 -14.82
CA PRO A 108 -3.85 -5.31 -13.78
C PRO A 108 -2.77 -4.22 -13.82
N LEU A 109 -2.69 -3.48 -14.93
CA LEU A 109 -1.80 -2.34 -15.14
C LEU A 109 -2.61 -1.04 -15.28
N LEU A 110 -2.27 -0.02 -14.48
CA LEU A 110 -2.77 1.34 -14.62
C LEU A 110 -1.75 2.22 -15.36
N SER A 111 -2.21 3.10 -16.25
CA SER A 111 -1.37 4.19 -16.77
C SER A 111 -1.30 5.32 -15.75
N ILE A 112 -0.09 5.69 -15.33
CA ILE A 112 0.15 6.89 -14.51
C ILE A 112 1.12 7.84 -15.22
N ARG A 113 1.09 9.12 -14.87
CA ARG A 113 2.02 10.14 -15.39
C ARG A 113 3.47 9.72 -15.15
N GLY A 114 4.39 10.08 -16.05
CA GLY A 114 5.83 9.84 -15.88
C GLY A 114 6.69 10.38 -17.02
N GLY A 115 7.98 10.04 -16.96
CA GLY A 115 8.99 10.49 -17.92
C GLY A 115 9.28 12.00 -17.85
N ILE A 116 10.11 12.47 -18.79
CA ILE A 116 10.63 13.84 -18.79
C ILE A 116 9.48 14.85 -18.94
N GLY A 117 9.41 15.82 -18.03
CA GLY A 117 8.35 16.84 -17.96
C GLY A 117 6.95 16.27 -17.71
N GLY A 118 6.85 15.02 -17.20
CA GLY A 118 5.56 14.36 -16.98
C GLY A 118 4.76 14.05 -18.25
N LYS A 119 5.37 14.18 -19.45
CA LYS A 119 4.68 14.16 -20.75
C LYS A 119 4.37 12.76 -21.29
N SER A 120 4.75 11.71 -20.57
CA SER A 120 4.50 10.32 -20.94
C SER A 120 3.71 9.59 -19.86
N THR A 121 3.28 8.36 -20.15
CA THR A 121 2.70 7.47 -19.15
C THR A 121 3.58 6.25 -18.92
N ILE A 122 3.74 5.83 -17.67
CA ILE A 122 4.30 4.53 -17.31
C ILE A 122 3.19 3.61 -16.80
N LYS A 123 3.43 2.29 -16.81
CA LYS A 123 2.49 1.28 -16.33
C LYS A 123 2.85 0.86 -14.91
N ILE A 124 1.94 1.05 -13.97
CA ILE A 124 2.06 0.56 -12.58
C ILE A 124 1.19 -0.68 -12.38
N PRO A 125 1.74 -1.80 -11.86
CA PRO A 125 0.92 -2.93 -11.43
C PRO A 125 0.03 -2.53 -10.26
N ARG A 126 -1.28 -2.75 -10.41
CA ARG A 126 -2.30 -2.32 -9.45
C ARG A 126 -2.34 -3.15 -8.18
N VAL A 127 -1.74 -4.34 -8.17
CA VAL A 127 -1.39 -5.06 -6.95
C VAL A 127 0.13 -5.09 -6.80
N GLY A 128 0.62 -4.55 -5.70
CA GLY A 128 2.02 -4.66 -5.28
C GLY A 128 2.18 -5.34 -3.93
N TYR A 129 3.36 -5.21 -3.34
CA TYR A 129 3.68 -5.73 -2.01
C TYR A 129 4.41 -4.65 -1.20
N SER A 130 3.85 -4.29 -0.03
CA SER A 130 4.48 -3.31 0.87
C SER A 130 5.35 -3.97 1.95
N PHE A 131 6.53 -3.39 2.17
CA PHE A 131 7.47 -3.81 3.19
C PHE A 131 7.35 -3.04 4.51
N TYR A 132 6.36 -2.16 4.65
CA TYR A 132 6.09 -1.45 5.89
C TYR A 132 5.97 -2.44 7.06
N LYS A 133 6.69 -2.20 8.16
CA LYS A 133 6.76 -3.09 9.35
C LYS A 133 7.25 -4.53 9.08
N THR A 134 7.84 -4.84 7.94
CA THR A 134 8.54 -6.12 7.72
C THR A 134 9.90 -6.03 8.40
N THR A 135 10.22 -6.97 9.28
CA THR A 135 11.52 -6.98 9.96
C THR A 135 12.63 -7.34 8.96
N PRO A 136 13.85 -6.78 9.08
CA PRO A 136 14.92 -7.00 8.11
C PRO A 136 15.24 -8.48 7.84
N ASP A 137 15.21 -9.32 8.87
CA ASP A 137 15.40 -10.78 8.80
C ASP A 137 14.34 -11.50 7.95
N GLN A 138 13.12 -10.96 7.85
CA GLN A 138 12.04 -11.51 7.03
C GLN A 138 12.01 -10.92 5.62
N ALA A 139 12.54 -9.71 5.41
CA ALA A 139 12.33 -8.93 4.19
C ALA A 139 12.86 -9.64 2.93
N ALA A 140 14.02 -10.28 3.00
CA ALA A 140 14.57 -11.06 1.88
C ALA A 140 13.67 -12.25 1.50
N ARG A 141 13.10 -12.96 2.49
CA ARG A 141 12.19 -14.08 2.27
C ARG A 141 10.85 -13.60 1.71
N CYS A 142 10.29 -12.53 2.26
CA CYS A 142 9.06 -11.90 1.75
C CYS A 142 9.20 -11.50 0.27
N ALA A 143 10.29 -10.83 -0.09
CA ALA A 143 10.54 -10.39 -1.46
C ALA A 143 10.73 -11.56 -2.45
N ALA A 144 11.41 -12.64 -2.03
CA ALA A 144 11.51 -13.85 -2.85
C ALA A 144 10.15 -14.52 -3.09
N LEU A 145 9.36 -14.72 -2.02
CA LEU A 145 8.03 -15.33 -2.13
C LEU A 145 7.07 -14.47 -2.98
N ALA A 146 7.11 -13.14 -2.81
CA ALA A 146 6.34 -12.21 -3.64
C ALA A 146 6.74 -12.29 -5.13
N LEU A 147 8.04 -12.35 -5.45
CA LEU A 147 8.50 -12.57 -6.84
C LEU A 147 7.96 -13.87 -7.43
N ARG A 148 7.92 -14.95 -6.64
CA ARG A 148 7.36 -16.25 -7.05
C ARG A 148 5.85 -16.17 -7.31
N ALA A 149 5.11 -15.52 -6.41
CA ALA A 149 3.66 -15.24 -6.55
C ALA A 149 3.27 -14.36 -7.75
N GLY A 150 4.25 -13.87 -8.52
CA GLY A 150 4.01 -12.98 -9.66
C GLY A 150 4.02 -11.49 -9.34
N VAL A 151 4.22 -11.09 -8.08
CA VAL A 151 4.31 -9.66 -7.74
C VAL A 151 5.46 -9.00 -8.49
N ARG A 152 5.15 -7.86 -9.13
CA ARG A 152 6.13 -7.02 -9.81
C ARG A 152 6.22 -5.60 -9.26
N HIS A 153 5.23 -5.15 -8.48
CA HIS A 153 5.26 -3.87 -7.79
C HIS A 153 5.73 -4.02 -6.34
N PHE A 154 6.87 -3.42 -5.99
CA PHE A 154 7.48 -3.45 -4.67
C PHE A 154 7.40 -2.05 -4.03
N ASP A 155 6.72 -1.92 -2.89
CA ASP A 155 6.55 -0.67 -2.14
C ASP A 155 7.48 -0.65 -0.92
N VAL A 156 8.47 0.25 -0.96
CA VAL A 156 9.57 0.37 0.00
C VAL A 156 9.76 1.82 0.46
N ALA A 157 10.49 2.04 1.55
CA ALA A 157 10.86 3.38 2.03
C ALA A 157 12.17 3.30 2.82
N SER A 158 12.90 4.42 2.95
CA SER A 158 14.12 4.46 3.79
C SER A 158 13.81 4.10 5.25
N SER A 159 12.71 4.65 5.80
CA SER A 159 12.33 4.47 7.21
C SER A 159 11.87 3.06 7.59
N TYR A 160 11.68 2.16 6.62
CA TYR A 160 11.38 0.76 6.91
C TYR A 160 12.63 0.00 7.42
N GLY A 161 13.85 0.49 7.10
CA GLY A 161 15.11 -0.10 7.57
C GLY A 161 15.47 -1.47 6.99
N SER A 162 14.81 -1.88 5.90
CA SER A 162 14.91 -3.23 5.31
C SER A 162 15.40 -3.27 3.86
N ASN A 163 15.74 -2.13 3.25
CA ASN A 163 15.99 -2.05 1.81
C ASN A 163 17.20 -2.88 1.36
N SER A 164 18.29 -2.89 2.14
CA SER A 164 19.44 -3.76 1.93
C SER A 164 19.09 -5.26 1.92
N GLN A 165 18.14 -5.73 2.74
CA GLN A 165 17.69 -7.13 2.74
C GLN A 165 16.73 -7.43 1.58
N ILE A 166 15.87 -6.48 1.20
CA ILE A 166 15.03 -6.56 -0.02
C ILE A 166 15.91 -6.62 -1.27
N ALA A 167 17.04 -5.91 -1.26
CA ALA A 167 17.97 -5.86 -2.38
C ALA A 167 18.61 -7.22 -2.70
N ILE A 168 18.75 -8.13 -1.73
CA ILE A 168 19.39 -9.44 -1.93
C ILE A 168 18.63 -10.30 -2.97
N PRO A 169 17.33 -10.62 -2.79
CA PRO A 169 16.54 -11.33 -3.80
C PRO A 169 16.33 -10.50 -5.08
N LEU A 170 16.14 -9.17 -4.98
CA LEU A 170 15.96 -8.33 -6.17
C LEU A 170 17.21 -8.34 -7.07
N LYS A 171 18.42 -8.19 -6.51
CA LYS A 171 19.67 -8.27 -7.28
C LYS A 171 19.78 -9.65 -7.96
N LYS A 172 19.53 -10.73 -7.23
CA LYS A 172 19.58 -12.11 -7.75
C LYS A 172 18.59 -12.34 -8.90
N PHE A 173 17.34 -11.88 -8.75
CA PHE A 173 16.34 -11.90 -9.82
C PHE A 173 16.77 -11.05 -11.03
N LEU A 174 17.34 -9.86 -10.81
CA LEU A 174 17.83 -9.02 -11.90
C LEU A 174 19.00 -9.67 -12.65
N ASP A 175 19.93 -10.32 -11.97
CA ASP A 175 21.13 -10.93 -12.58
C ASP A 175 20.83 -12.23 -13.34
N ILE A 176 20.03 -13.12 -12.77
CA ILE A 176 19.82 -14.48 -13.30
C ILE A 176 18.35 -14.94 -13.37
N GLY A 177 17.39 -14.10 -12.99
CA GLY A 177 15.95 -14.41 -13.06
C GLY A 177 15.48 -15.35 -11.96
N MET A 178 14.30 -15.96 -12.17
CA MET A 178 13.67 -16.84 -11.18
C MET A 178 14.47 -18.11 -10.89
N THR A 179 15.27 -18.61 -11.83
CA THR A 179 16.18 -19.76 -11.63
C THR A 179 17.28 -19.48 -10.59
N GLY A 180 17.57 -18.21 -10.31
CA GLY A 180 18.44 -17.85 -9.20
C GLY A 180 17.82 -18.04 -7.82
N MET A 181 16.51 -18.19 -7.72
CA MET A 181 15.79 -17.95 -6.47
C MET A 181 15.68 -19.16 -5.56
N ASP A 182 16.04 -20.36 -6.02
CA ASP A 182 15.85 -21.64 -5.31
C ASP A 182 16.41 -21.66 -3.88
N SER A 183 17.52 -20.94 -3.63
CA SER A 183 18.11 -20.80 -2.29
C SER A 183 17.18 -20.17 -1.25
N PHE A 184 16.17 -19.40 -1.67
CA PHE A 184 15.16 -18.80 -0.80
C PHE A 184 13.96 -19.73 -0.55
N TYR A 185 13.82 -20.81 -1.33
CA TYR A 185 12.68 -21.73 -1.28
C TYR A 185 13.03 -23.12 -0.71
N LYS A 186 14.32 -23.42 -0.53
CA LYS A 186 14.83 -24.73 -0.08
C LYS A 186 14.18 -25.28 1.20
N ASP A 187 13.75 -24.39 2.11
CA ASP A 187 13.15 -24.73 3.41
C ASP A 187 11.62 -24.54 3.42
N GLU A 188 11.01 -24.24 2.27
CA GLU A 188 9.56 -24.12 2.13
C GLU A 188 8.91 -25.46 1.81
N LYS A 189 7.66 -25.64 2.26
CA LYS A 189 6.90 -26.84 1.95
C LYS A 189 6.40 -26.81 0.50
N PRO A 190 6.35 -27.95 -0.20
CA PRO A 190 5.86 -28.03 -1.58
C PRO A 190 4.48 -27.41 -1.78
N GLU A 191 3.56 -27.56 -0.82
CA GLU A 191 2.20 -27.00 -0.94
C GLU A 191 2.20 -25.46 -0.99
N LEU A 192 3.10 -24.79 -0.26
CA LEU A 192 3.22 -23.33 -0.33
C LEU A 192 3.80 -22.90 -1.69
N LEU A 193 4.77 -23.63 -2.20
CA LEU A 193 5.40 -23.33 -3.50
C LEU A 193 4.39 -23.50 -4.63
N GLN A 194 3.56 -24.54 -4.59
CA GLN A 194 2.46 -24.75 -5.53
C GLN A 194 1.44 -23.60 -5.48
N ILE A 195 1.00 -23.18 -4.29
CA ILE A 195 0.07 -22.04 -4.14
C ILE A 195 0.65 -20.75 -4.76
N LEU A 196 1.96 -20.49 -4.60
CA LEU A 196 2.62 -19.32 -5.19
C LEU A 196 2.69 -19.42 -6.72
N ASP A 197 2.98 -20.60 -7.26
CA ASP A 197 3.08 -20.82 -8.71
C ASP A 197 1.69 -20.77 -9.39
N ASP A 198 0.67 -21.35 -8.76
CA ASP A 198 -0.74 -21.26 -9.19
C ASP A 198 -1.23 -19.81 -9.15
N THR A 199 -0.83 -19.05 -8.13
CA THR A 199 -1.15 -17.62 -8.01
C THR A 199 -0.57 -16.82 -9.17
N LYS A 200 0.70 -17.07 -9.50
CA LYS A 200 1.37 -16.44 -10.64
C LYS A 200 0.67 -16.81 -11.95
N LYS A 201 0.33 -18.09 -12.14
CA LYS A 201 -0.34 -18.58 -13.34
C LYS A 201 -1.68 -17.88 -13.58
N ALA A 202 -2.54 -17.76 -12.57
CA ALA A 202 -3.81 -17.05 -12.68
C ALA A 202 -3.61 -15.56 -13.04
N SER A 203 -2.59 -14.91 -12.47
CA SER A 203 -2.22 -13.53 -12.80
C SER A 203 -1.75 -13.38 -14.25
N ASP A 204 -1.00 -14.34 -14.79
CA ASP A 204 -0.56 -14.33 -16.19
C ASP A 204 -1.76 -14.52 -17.14
N GLU A 205 -2.62 -15.50 -16.87
CA GLU A 205 -3.79 -15.85 -17.70
C GLU A 205 -4.78 -14.69 -17.82
N HIS A 206 -5.10 -14.01 -16.71
CA HIS A 206 -5.93 -12.80 -16.74
C HIS A 206 -5.24 -11.62 -17.46
N SER A 207 -3.92 -11.46 -17.31
CA SER A 207 -3.18 -10.41 -18.01
C SER A 207 -3.25 -10.59 -19.53
N VAL A 208 -3.20 -11.84 -20.02
CA VAL A 208 -3.43 -12.16 -21.43
C VAL A 208 -4.89 -11.88 -21.84
N ALA A 209 -5.87 -12.26 -21.02
CA ALA A 209 -7.29 -12.03 -21.31
C ALA A 209 -7.66 -10.55 -21.41
N THR A 210 -7.01 -9.68 -20.62
CA THR A 210 -7.33 -8.24 -20.55
C THR A 210 -6.57 -7.40 -21.58
N VAL A 211 -5.48 -7.91 -22.17
CA VAL A 211 -4.68 -7.19 -23.17
C VAL A 211 -4.96 -7.74 -24.57
N SER A 212 -6.03 -7.24 -25.19
CA SER A 212 -6.26 -7.43 -26.63
C SER A 212 -5.19 -6.69 -27.44
N SER A 213 -4.15 -7.42 -27.87
CA SER A 213 -3.01 -6.97 -28.70
C SER A 213 -2.11 -5.90 -28.06
N GLY A 214 -1.04 -6.31 -27.36
CA GLY A 214 -0.04 -5.36 -26.85
C GLY A 214 1.11 -5.91 -26.02
N ILE A 215 1.97 -6.76 -26.61
CA ILE A 215 3.30 -7.15 -26.08
C ILE A 215 3.30 -7.74 -24.64
N MET A 216 2.92 -9.02 -24.53
CA MET A 216 3.63 -10.01 -23.68
C MET A 216 3.55 -11.41 -24.32
N SER A 217 3.95 -11.51 -25.59
CA SER A 217 4.17 -12.80 -26.24
C SER A 217 5.33 -13.54 -25.56
N GLY A 218 5.17 -14.84 -25.32
CA GLY A 218 6.19 -15.69 -24.69
C GLY A 218 7.53 -15.66 -25.42
N LEU A 219 8.44 -14.82 -24.93
CA LEU A 219 9.83 -14.79 -25.35
C LEU A 219 10.64 -15.74 -24.45
N SER A 220 11.58 -16.45 -25.08
CA SER A 220 12.57 -17.33 -24.43
C SER A 220 13.17 -16.69 -23.18
N PRO A 221 13.59 -17.48 -22.16
CA PRO A 221 14.12 -16.95 -20.91
C PRO A 221 15.18 -15.88 -21.18
N PRO A 222 15.03 -14.66 -20.61
CA PRO A 222 15.82 -13.51 -21.04
C PRO A 222 17.32 -13.80 -20.87
N PRO A 223 18.14 -13.54 -21.91
CA PRO A 223 19.52 -14.00 -21.97
C PRO A 223 20.33 -13.58 -20.74
N SER A 224 21.32 -14.39 -20.35
CA SER A 224 22.21 -14.04 -19.24
C SER A 224 22.99 -12.73 -19.54
N GLY A 225 23.43 -12.05 -18.47
CA GLY A 225 24.17 -10.79 -18.59
C GLY A 225 23.28 -9.53 -18.70
N SER A 226 23.89 -8.45 -19.20
CA SER A 226 23.35 -7.08 -19.12
C SER A 226 22.01 -6.88 -19.85
N ALA A 227 21.84 -7.50 -21.02
CA ALA A 227 20.61 -7.42 -21.80
C ALA A 227 19.41 -8.04 -21.05
N GLY A 228 19.58 -9.22 -20.47
CA GLY A 228 18.54 -9.84 -19.64
C GLY A 228 18.31 -9.08 -18.33
N ARG A 229 19.36 -8.50 -17.73
CA ARG A 229 19.21 -7.65 -16.54
C ARG A 229 18.34 -6.44 -16.83
N LYS A 230 18.52 -5.78 -17.99
CA LYS A 230 17.62 -4.70 -18.45
C LYS A 230 16.19 -5.21 -18.62
N GLY A 231 15.99 -6.28 -19.39
CA GLY A 231 14.65 -6.84 -19.64
C GLY A 231 13.92 -7.20 -18.34
N ARG A 232 14.60 -7.84 -17.38
CA ARG A 232 14.03 -8.16 -16.07
C ARG A 232 13.76 -6.91 -15.22
N ARG A 233 14.61 -5.88 -15.28
CA ARG A 233 14.37 -4.61 -14.59
C ARG A 233 13.13 -3.90 -15.12
N ASP A 234 12.89 -3.93 -16.43
CA ASP A 234 11.73 -3.33 -17.06
C ASP A 234 10.41 -4.09 -16.74
N THR A 235 10.49 -5.30 -16.17
CA THR A 235 9.32 -6.02 -15.61
C THR A 235 9.03 -5.70 -14.13
N LEU A 236 9.86 -4.90 -13.45
CA LEU A 236 9.64 -4.52 -12.05
C LEU A 236 9.17 -3.07 -11.95
N PHE A 237 8.30 -2.81 -10.97
CA PHE A 237 7.92 -1.47 -10.54
C PHE A 237 8.34 -1.25 -9.09
N ILE A 238 9.38 -0.47 -8.85
CA ILE A 238 9.90 -0.20 -7.50
C ILE A 238 9.47 1.20 -7.09
N SER A 239 8.54 1.25 -6.14
CA SER A 239 8.02 2.45 -5.49
C SER A 239 8.81 2.70 -4.20
N HIS A 240 9.49 3.84 -4.11
CA HIS A 240 10.24 4.24 -2.92
C HIS A 240 9.62 5.50 -2.28
N LYS A 241 9.77 5.66 -0.96
CA LYS A 241 9.31 6.85 -0.24
C LYS A 241 10.44 7.59 0.49
N LEU A 242 10.54 8.89 0.22
CA LEU A 242 11.43 9.85 0.88
C LEU A 242 10.84 10.22 2.24
N SER A 243 11.52 9.83 3.32
CA SER A 243 11.07 10.09 4.70
C SER A 243 11.14 11.58 5.07
N ASN A 244 10.43 12.01 6.12
CA ASN A 244 10.42 13.43 6.53
C ASN A 244 11.80 13.92 7.02
N ALA A 245 12.67 13.01 7.44
CA ALA A 245 14.06 13.30 7.79
C ALA A 245 14.97 13.50 6.56
N GLU A 246 14.59 12.95 5.40
CA GLU A 246 15.31 13.12 4.12
C GLU A 246 14.74 14.27 3.27
N GLN A 247 13.54 14.75 3.59
CA GLN A 247 12.97 15.98 3.03
C GLN A 247 13.77 17.19 3.51
N SER A 248 14.21 18.04 2.58
CA SER A 248 15.15 19.13 2.83
C SER A 248 14.89 20.32 1.90
N SER A 249 15.21 21.53 2.37
CA SER A 249 15.28 22.76 1.57
C SER A 249 16.51 22.80 0.66
N HIS A 250 17.42 21.82 0.78
CA HIS A 250 18.61 21.69 -0.05
C HIS A 250 18.45 20.53 -1.04
N ARG A 251 18.15 20.87 -2.31
CA ARG A 251 17.91 19.89 -3.40
C ARG A 251 18.98 18.80 -3.54
N VAL A 252 20.24 19.15 -3.23
CA VAL A 252 21.38 18.22 -3.31
C VAL A 252 21.24 17.05 -2.34
N ASP A 253 20.71 17.27 -1.13
CA ASP A 253 20.59 16.23 -0.12
C ASP A 253 19.45 15.27 -0.45
N VAL A 254 18.32 15.78 -0.93
CA VAL A 254 17.20 14.97 -1.46
C VAL A 254 17.67 14.11 -2.63
N LYS A 255 18.42 14.69 -3.57
CA LYS A 255 19.04 13.95 -4.68
C LYS A 255 20.04 12.90 -4.22
N ARG A 256 20.80 13.15 -3.15
CA ARG A 256 21.76 12.20 -2.56
C ARG A 256 21.04 11.03 -1.91
N ALA A 257 19.99 11.29 -1.12
CA ALA A 257 19.16 10.26 -0.48
C ALA A 257 18.56 9.29 -1.51
N VAL A 258 17.86 9.80 -2.53
CA VAL A 258 17.25 8.96 -3.57
C VAL A 258 18.30 8.15 -4.34
N LYS A 259 19.46 8.74 -4.66
CA LYS A 259 20.56 8.02 -5.35
C LYS A 259 21.21 6.95 -4.48
N ALA A 260 21.32 7.17 -3.17
CA ALA A 260 21.78 6.14 -2.23
C ALA A 260 20.82 4.94 -2.22
N GLN A 261 19.50 5.21 -2.24
CA GLN A 261 18.48 4.16 -2.26
C GLN A 261 18.42 3.39 -3.59
N ILE A 262 18.64 4.05 -4.73
CA ILE A 262 18.87 3.39 -6.04
C ILE A 262 20.04 2.39 -5.93
N ALA A 263 21.16 2.80 -5.35
CA ALA A 263 22.35 1.97 -5.20
C ALA A 263 22.17 0.82 -4.19
N GLU A 264 21.54 1.08 -3.04
CA GLU A 264 21.24 0.08 -2.00
C GLU A 264 20.40 -1.07 -2.59
N LEU A 265 19.32 -0.73 -3.29
CA LEU A 265 18.45 -1.68 -4.00
C LEU A 265 19.10 -2.33 -5.23
N GLY A 266 20.30 -1.89 -5.63
CA GLY A 266 21.03 -2.41 -6.80
C GLY A 266 20.40 -2.06 -8.14
N CYS A 267 19.61 -0.99 -8.19
CA CYS A 267 18.89 -0.55 -9.37
C CYS A 267 19.69 0.50 -10.15
N THR A 268 19.29 0.76 -11.39
CA THR A 268 19.78 1.90 -12.20
C THR A 268 18.82 3.09 -12.17
N TYR A 269 17.55 2.84 -11.83
CA TYR A 269 16.50 3.83 -11.63
C TYR A 269 15.43 3.28 -10.68
N LEU A 270 14.60 4.15 -10.11
CA LEU A 270 13.34 3.82 -9.42
C LEU A 270 12.15 4.14 -10.31
N ASP A 271 11.07 3.36 -10.24
CA ASP A 271 9.88 3.61 -11.08
C ASP A 271 9.07 4.76 -10.52
N MET A 272 8.91 4.80 -9.20
CA MET A 272 8.29 5.93 -8.53
C MET A 272 9.05 6.31 -7.27
N VAL A 273 9.20 7.61 -7.02
CA VAL A 273 9.59 8.14 -5.71
C VAL A 273 8.49 9.05 -5.20
N SER A 274 8.07 8.85 -3.96
CA SER A 274 7.00 9.62 -3.32
C SER A 274 7.48 10.34 -2.07
N MET A 275 6.90 11.51 -1.79
CA MET A 275 6.99 12.15 -0.47
C MET A 275 6.25 11.27 0.55
N HIS A 276 6.89 10.78 1.62
CA HIS A 276 6.24 9.79 2.52
C HIS A 276 5.08 10.39 3.33
N SER A 277 5.15 11.67 3.68
CA SER A 277 4.05 12.42 4.28
C SER A 277 4.30 13.93 4.14
N PRO A 278 3.27 14.79 4.22
CA PRO A 278 3.41 16.24 4.08
C PRO A 278 3.87 16.94 5.38
N LEU A 279 4.37 16.18 6.36
CA LEU A 279 4.51 16.67 7.74
C LEU A 279 5.72 17.60 7.95
N THR A 280 6.59 17.79 6.96
CA THR A 280 7.60 18.85 7.03
C THR A 280 6.98 20.21 6.71
N ASP A 281 7.67 21.30 7.05
CA ASP A 281 7.26 22.64 6.64
C ASP A 281 7.22 22.78 5.10
N LYS A 282 6.40 23.74 4.64
CA LYS A 282 6.21 24.01 3.20
C LYS A 282 7.51 24.18 2.41
N SER A 283 8.55 24.79 2.98
CA SER A 283 9.82 24.98 2.29
C SER A 283 10.50 23.64 1.99
N ARG A 284 10.59 22.76 2.99
CA ARG A 284 11.08 21.39 2.79
C ARG A 284 10.18 20.57 1.86
N ARG A 285 8.85 20.68 1.97
CA ARG A 285 7.90 20.01 1.05
C ARG A 285 8.18 20.36 -0.40
N MET A 286 8.19 21.66 -0.73
CA MET A 286 8.28 22.13 -2.12
C MET A 286 9.65 21.88 -2.74
N GLU A 287 10.74 22.16 -2.02
CA GLU A 287 12.10 21.91 -2.53
C GLU A 287 12.39 20.42 -2.72
N SER A 288 11.87 19.56 -1.83
CA SER A 288 11.99 18.11 -1.99
C SER A 288 11.19 17.62 -3.19
N TYR A 289 9.94 18.06 -3.34
CA TYR A 289 9.09 17.67 -4.46
C TYR A 289 9.67 18.11 -5.82
N ALA A 290 10.15 19.36 -5.91
CA ALA A 290 10.88 19.85 -7.09
C ALA A 290 12.14 19.03 -7.38
N SER A 291 12.88 18.60 -6.36
CA SER A 291 14.05 17.72 -6.51
C SER A 291 13.70 16.34 -7.07
N LEU A 292 12.53 15.80 -6.72
CA LEU A 292 12.04 14.54 -7.28
C LEU A 292 11.65 14.70 -8.76
N LEU A 293 11.06 15.83 -9.15
CA LEU A 293 10.77 16.14 -10.56
C LEU A 293 12.06 16.27 -11.38
N GLU A 294 13.09 16.92 -10.85
CA GLU A 294 14.41 16.99 -11.49
C GLU A 294 15.09 15.62 -11.62
N LEU A 295 14.91 14.71 -10.66
CA LEU A 295 15.39 13.31 -10.76
C LEU A 295 14.61 12.49 -11.80
N ARG A 296 13.32 12.75 -11.95
CA ARG A 296 12.47 12.17 -13.00
C ARG A 296 12.93 12.63 -14.38
N ASP A 297 13.19 13.93 -14.53
CA ASP A 297 13.62 14.52 -15.81
C ASP A 297 15.06 14.14 -16.17
N GLY A 298 15.91 13.90 -15.15
CA GLY A 298 17.21 13.23 -15.30
C GLY A 298 17.15 11.71 -15.49
N GLY A 299 15.96 11.10 -15.51
CA GLY A 299 15.75 9.67 -15.79
C GLY A 299 16.10 8.68 -14.67
N PHE A 300 16.59 9.16 -13.52
CA PHE A 300 16.87 8.37 -12.30
C PHE A 300 15.59 7.85 -11.64
N VAL A 301 14.49 8.56 -11.84
CA VAL A 301 13.14 8.20 -11.41
C VAL A 301 12.24 8.17 -12.65
N LYS A 302 11.20 7.33 -12.71
CA LYS A 302 10.24 7.35 -13.84
C LYS A 302 8.98 8.15 -13.55
N SER A 303 8.56 8.23 -12.29
CA SER A 303 7.45 9.07 -11.85
C SER A 303 7.60 9.58 -10.43
N VAL A 304 6.89 10.67 -10.12
CA VAL A 304 6.85 11.28 -8.79
C VAL A 304 5.44 11.14 -8.23
N GLY A 305 5.34 10.76 -6.96
CA GLY A 305 4.08 10.66 -6.22
C GLY A 305 4.15 11.39 -4.88
N VAL A 306 3.08 11.26 -4.13
CA VAL A 306 2.99 11.67 -2.73
C VAL A 306 2.28 10.58 -1.93
N CYS A 307 2.41 10.61 -0.61
CA CYS A 307 1.72 9.72 0.29
C CYS A 307 1.15 10.54 1.44
N ASN A 308 -0.09 10.24 1.86
CA ASN A 308 -0.76 10.89 2.97
C ASN A 308 -0.99 12.40 2.79
N TYR A 309 -1.06 12.90 1.55
CA TYR A 309 -1.38 14.30 1.25
C TYR A 309 -2.90 14.49 1.16
N GLY A 310 -3.44 15.44 1.92
CA GLY A 310 -4.81 15.94 1.74
C GLY A 310 -4.90 17.10 0.74
N VAL A 311 -6.12 17.58 0.50
CA VAL A 311 -6.44 18.59 -0.53
C VAL A 311 -5.58 19.85 -0.41
N CYS A 312 -5.39 20.38 0.81
CA CYS A 312 -4.54 21.54 1.09
C CYS A 312 -3.12 21.40 0.51
N HIS A 313 -2.44 20.29 0.83
CA HIS A 313 -1.07 19.99 0.39
C HIS A 313 -0.98 19.70 -1.11
N LEU A 314 -2.05 19.19 -1.72
CA LEU A 314 -2.14 18.94 -3.16
C LEU A 314 -2.30 20.25 -3.94
N GLU A 315 -3.10 21.19 -3.41
CA GLU A 315 -3.16 22.55 -3.95
C GLU A 315 -1.84 23.31 -3.77
N GLU A 316 -1.05 23.10 -2.69
CA GLU A 316 0.29 23.72 -2.60
C GLU A 316 1.21 23.37 -3.78
N ILE A 317 1.15 22.12 -4.26
CA ILE A 317 1.91 21.68 -5.43
C ILE A 317 1.37 22.36 -6.70
N LYS A 318 0.05 22.42 -6.85
CA LYS A 318 -0.62 23.03 -7.99
C LYS A 318 -0.37 24.52 -8.11
N ASP A 319 -0.52 25.25 -7.00
CA ASP A 319 -0.28 26.70 -6.90
C ASP A 319 1.18 27.08 -7.14
N SER A 320 2.13 26.20 -6.85
CA SER A 320 3.55 26.41 -7.19
C SER A 320 3.88 26.28 -8.68
N GLY A 321 2.91 25.86 -9.51
CA GLY A 321 3.10 25.61 -10.94
C GLY A 321 3.97 24.39 -11.25
N LEU A 322 4.12 23.46 -10.30
CA LEU A 322 4.85 22.21 -10.49
C LEU A 322 3.93 21.12 -11.04
N ASP A 323 4.49 20.13 -11.74
CA ASP A 323 3.73 18.98 -12.22
C ASP A 323 3.06 18.25 -11.04
N LEU A 324 1.73 18.10 -11.08
CA LEU A 324 0.99 17.35 -10.06
C LEU A 324 1.51 15.90 -9.92
N PRO A 325 1.40 15.29 -8.72
CA PRO A 325 1.86 13.93 -8.50
C PRO A 325 1.11 12.93 -9.40
N SER A 326 1.77 11.85 -9.77
CA SER A 326 1.14 10.76 -10.55
C SER A 326 0.22 9.88 -9.71
N VAL A 327 0.54 9.76 -8.41
CA VAL A 327 -0.12 8.91 -7.43
C VAL A 327 -0.16 9.64 -6.08
N ASN A 328 -1.28 9.55 -5.37
CA ASN A 328 -1.38 9.80 -3.94
C ASN A 328 -1.66 8.49 -3.21
N GLN A 329 -0.73 8.03 -2.35
CA GLN A 329 -0.89 6.81 -1.56
C GLN A 329 -1.42 7.14 -0.16
N LEU A 330 -2.61 6.65 0.18
CA LEU A 330 -3.33 6.97 1.40
C LEU A 330 -3.49 5.74 2.32
N GLU A 331 -3.75 6.02 3.60
CA GLU A 331 -4.46 5.11 4.48
C GLU A 331 -5.94 5.05 4.08
N LEU A 332 -6.22 4.30 3.02
CA LEU A 332 -7.56 4.17 2.46
C LEU A 332 -8.20 2.84 2.87
N SER A 333 -9.49 2.87 3.17
CA SER A 333 -10.30 1.67 3.38
C SER A 333 -11.80 1.97 3.20
N PRO A 334 -12.66 0.95 3.15
CA PRO A 334 -14.10 1.14 3.28
C PRO A 334 -14.54 1.85 4.57
N PHE A 335 -13.70 1.87 5.62
CA PHE A 335 -14.04 2.46 6.92
C PHE A 335 -13.51 3.89 7.08
N ASN A 336 -12.59 4.31 6.20
CA ASN A 336 -12.03 5.66 6.10
C ASN A 336 -11.73 5.93 4.63
N THR A 337 -12.63 6.65 3.97
CA THR A 337 -12.70 6.76 2.50
C THR A 337 -12.02 8.00 1.91
N HIS A 338 -11.66 9.01 2.72
CA HIS A 338 -11.04 10.26 2.25
C HIS A 338 -11.75 10.89 1.02
N ALA A 339 -13.08 10.98 1.05
CA ALA A 339 -13.90 11.30 -0.11
C ALA A 339 -13.53 12.63 -0.82
N ASP A 340 -13.12 13.64 -0.06
CA ASP A 340 -12.63 14.93 -0.55
C ASP A 340 -11.28 14.80 -1.30
N VAL A 341 -10.32 14.08 -0.72
CA VAL A 341 -9.00 13.83 -1.33
C VAL A 341 -9.14 12.97 -2.59
N ILE A 342 -10.04 11.99 -2.57
CA ILE A 342 -10.32 11.14 -3.74
C ILE A 342 -10.96 11.95 -4.87
N SER A 343 -11.99 12.74 -4.58
CA SER A 343 -12.64 13.59 -5.59
C SER A 343 -11.62 14.55 -6.23
N TRP A 344 -10.77 15.19 -5.41
CA TRP A 344 -9.70 16.03 -5.91
C TRP A 344 -8.72 15.27 -6.81
N CYS A 345 -8.31 14.07 -6.40
CA CYS A 345 -7.38 13.24 -7.18
C CYS A 345 -7.99 12.83 -8.53
N GLU A 346 -9.26 12.43 -8.56
CA GLU A 346 -10.00 12.09 -9.78
C GLU A 346 -10.11 13.29 -10.74
N GLU A 347 -10.52 14.47 -10.23
CA GLU A 347 -10.64 15.71 -11.01
C GLU A 347 -9.29 16.17 -11.61
N ASN A 348 -8.18 15.96 -10.90
CA ASN A 348 -6.85 16.41 -11.30
C ASN A 348 -6.00 15.31 -11.99
N GLY A 349 -6.57 14.12 -12.22
CA GLY A 349 -5.89 13.01 -12.91
C GLY A 349 -4.73 12.39 -12.12
N VAL A 350 -4.81 12.40 -10.79
CA VAL A 350 -3.87 11.76 -9.86
C VAL A 350 -4.43 10.39 -9.47
N ALA A 351 -3.66 9.32 -9.64
CA ALA A 351 -4.13 7.99 -9.27
C ALA A 351 -4.12 7.77 -7.76
N VAL A 352 -5.17 7.15 -7.22
CA VAL A 352 -5.25 6.82 -5.79
C VAL A 352 -4.60 5.46 -5.53
N SER A 353 -3.76 5.37 -4.50
CA SER A 353 -3.14 4.13 -4.02
C SER A 353 -3.49 3.89 -2.56
N CYS A 354 -3.69 2.63 -2.19
CA CYS A 354 -4.23 2.19 -0.91
C CYS A 354 -3.23 1.30 -0.16
N ALA A 355 -2.84 1.70 1.06
CA ALA A 355 -1.72 1.12 1.79
C ALA A 355 -1.93 0.95 3.31
N ALA A 356 -3.08 0.43 3.78
CA ALA A 356 -3.36 0.32 5.23
C ALA A 356 -3.93 -1.02 5.78
N TRP A 357 -4.04 -2.08 4.96
CA TRP A 357 -4.81 -3.29 5.33
C TRP A 357 -4.36 -4.04 6.59
N SER A 358 -3.06 -4.06 6.90
CA SER A 358 -2.52 -5.01 7.90
C SER A 358 -2.94 -4.79 9.34
N LYS A 359 -3.28 -3.55 9.71
CA LYS A 359 -3.80 -3.23 11.05
C LYS A 359 -5.32 -3.34 11.09
N LEU A 360 -5.95 -2.92 10.00
CA LEU A 360 -7.35 -3.11 9.69
C LEU A 360 -7.74 -4.60 9.87
N SER A 361 -7.00 -5.55 9.28
CA SER A 361 -7.29 -7.00 9.41
C SER A 361 -7.13 -7.61 10.81
N GLY A 362 -6.68 -6.85 11.81
CA GLY A 362 -6.44 -7.29 13.19
C GLY A 362 -7.69 -7.24 14.10
N ALA A 363 -7.51 -7.65 15.35
CA ALA A 363 -8.59 -7.71 16.35
C ALA A 363 -9.05 -6.34 16.90
N ASP A 364 -8.27 -5.28 16.67
CA ASP A 364 -8.53 -3.92 17.18
C ASP A 364 -9.32 -3.04 16.17
N GLY A 365 -9.79 -3.62 15.07
CA GLY A 365 -10.57 -2.92 14.04
C GLY A 365 -12.06 -2.75 14.41
N PRO A 366 -12.81 -1.95 13.65
CA PRO A 366 -14.23 -1.69 13.92
C PRO A 366 -15.06 -2.96 13.67
N ALA A 367 -15.57 -3.56 14.75
CA ALA A 367 -16.02 -4.95 14.77
C ALA A 367 -17.23 -5.23 13.87
N ASP A 368 -18.22 -4.33 13.84
CA ASP A 368 -19.45 -4.49 13.08
C ASP A 368 -19.18 -4.43 11.57
N GLN A 369 -18.37 -3.47 11.15
CA GLN A 369 -17.90 -3.33 9.76
C GLN A 369 -17.06 -4.54 9.34
N TRP A 370 -16.27 -5.11 10.26
CA TRP A 370 -15.55 -6.36 10.03
C TRP A 370 -16.43 -7.60 9.92
N ALA A 371 -17.59 -7.63 10.59
CA ALA A 371 -18.55 -8.71 10.44
C ALA A 371 -19.08 -8.76 9.00
N VAL A 372 -19.45 -7.60 8.43
CA VAL A 372 -19.90 -7.47 7.04
C VAL A 372 -18.84 -7.98 6.05
N ILE A 373 -17.57 -7.56 6.19
CA ILE A 373 -16.48 -8.09 5.35
C ILE A 373 -16.27 -9.59 5.56
N SER A 374 -16.43 -10.09 6.79
CA SER A 374 -16.28 -11.51 7.12
C SER A 374 -17.36 -12.37 6.47
N ASP A 375 -18.60 -11.89 6.41
CA ASP A 375 -19.71 -12.61 5.77
C ASP A 375 -19.56 -12.65 4.25
N ILE A 376 -19.17 -11.54 3.62
CA ILE A 376 -18.83 -11.51 2.18
C ILE A 376 -17.68 -12.49 1.88
N ALA A 377 -16.61 -12.45 2.68
CA ALA A 377 -15.46 -13.34 2.53
C ALA A 377 -15.87 -14.82 2.65
N LYS A 378 -16.67 -15.16 3.67
CA LYS A 378 -17.20 -16.51 3.90
C LYS A 378 -18.07 -16.99 2.73
N ASN A 379 -18.99 -16.16 2.24
CA ASN A 379 -19.90 -16.49 1.14
C ASN A 379 -19.16 -16.75 -0.18
N LYS A 380 -17.98 -16.14 -0.38
CA LYS A 380 -17.13 -16.36 -1.56
C LYS A 380 -16.04 -17.42 -1.39
N GLY A 381 -15.87 -17.97 -0.18
CA GLY A 381 -14.73 -18.84 0.13
C GLY A 381 -13.38 -18.14 0.01
N MET A 382 -13.32 -16.86 0.43
CA MET A 382 -12.15 -15.99 0.38
C MET A 382 -11.72 -15.56 1.78
N THR A 383 -10.53 -14.99 1.92
CA THR A 383 -10.12 -14.30 3.15
C THR A 383 -10.63 -12.86 3.17
N LYS A 384 -10.76 -12.29 4.38
CA LYS A 384 -11.11 -10.87 4.55
C LYS A 384 -10.17 -9.93 3.78
N ALA A 385 -8.86 -10.25 3.76
CA ALA A 385 -7.87 -9.44 3.07
C ALA A 385 -8.02 -9.48 1.53
N GLN A 386 -8.37 -10.65 0.97
CA GLN A 386 -8.69 -10.78 -0.45
C GLN A 386 -9.89 -9.91 -0.85
N VAL A 387 -10.95 -9.83 -0.02
CA VAL A 387 -12.09 -8.93 -0.23
C VAL A 387 -11.63 -7.46 -0.28
N MET A 388 -10.76 -7.03 0.64
CA MET A 388 -10.26 -5.64 0.64
C MET A 388 -9.43 -5.31 -0.60
N VAL A 389 -8.56 -6.24 -1.05
CA VAL A 389 -7.78 -6.05 -2.28
C VAL A 389 -8.71 -5.99 -3.50
N ARG A 390 -9.71 -6.87 -3.59
CA ARG A 390 -10.68 -6.88 -4.69
C ARG A 390 -11.55 -5.61 -4.72
N TRP A 391 -11.98 -5.11 -3.56
CA TRP A 391 -12.66 -3.81 -3.45
C TRP A 391 -11.81 -2.67 -4.02
N ALA A 392 -10.55 -2.54 -3.57
CA ALA A 392 -9.67 -1.48 -4.06
C ALA A 392 -9.41 -1.57 -5.57
N LEU A 393 -9.32 -2.78 -6.11
CA LEU A 393 -9.22 -3.01 -7.54
C LEU A 393 -10.50 -2.59 -8.28
N GLN A 394 -11.69 -2.94 -7.79
CA GLN A 394 -12.96 -2.54 -8.41
C GLN A 394 -13.24 -1.04 -8.29
N LYS A 395 -12.75 -0.37 -7.24
CA LYS A 395 -12.80 1.10 -7.09
C LYS A 395 -11.86 1.88 -8.03
N GLY A 396 -10.95 1.23 -8.75
CA GLY A 396 -9.97 1.90 -9.61
C GLY A 396 -8.60 2.18 -8.97
N TYR A 397 -8.41 1.84 -7.69
CA TYR A 397 -7.19 2.14 -6.94
C TYR A 397 -6.02 1.19 -7.24
N ILE A 398 -4.81 1.64 -6.92
CA ILE A 398 -3.64 0.78 -6.72
C ILE A 398 -3.69 0.25 -5.27
N CYS A 399 -3.22 -0.97 -5.04
CA CYS A 399 -3.28 -1.64 -3.75
C CYS A 399 -1.93 -2.29 -3.45
N VAL A 400 -1.35 -2.00 -2.28
CA VAL A 400 -0.05 -2.58 -1.85
C VAL A 400 -0.21 -3.36 -0.54
N PRO A 401 -0.86 -4.55 -0.58
CA PRO A 401 -1.01 -5.39 0.61
C PRO A 401 0.35 -5.76 1.22
N ARG A 402 0.31 -6.02 2.52
CA ARG A 402 1.45 -6.44 3.34
C ARG A 402 1.17 -7.85 3.87
N SER A 403 2.18 -8.69 3.86
CA SER A 403 2.27 -9.83 4.79
C SER A 403 3.67 -9.88 5.44
N ALA A 404 3.96 -10.96 6.13
CA ALA A 404 5.27 -11.30 6.68
C ALA A 404 5.64 -12.74 6.29
N ALA A 405 6.71 -13.30 6.87
CA ALA A 405 7.18 -14.64 6.50
C ALA A 405 7.55 -15.56 7.68
N ALA A 406 7.29 -15.16 8.92
CA ALA A 406 7.58 -15.96 10.11
C ALA A 406 6.74 -17.26 10.16
N SER A 407 5.42 -17.14 10.06
CA SER A 407 4.47 -18.25 10.11
C SER A 407 4.05 -18.76 8.71
N LYS A 408 3.50 -20.00 8.66
CA LYS A 408 2.92 -20.56 7.43
C LYS A 408 1.76 -19.70 6.90
N ILE A 409 0.93 -19.17 7.80
CA ILE A 409 -0.26 -18.37 7.46
C ILE A 409 0.17 -17.06 6.79
N GLU A 410 1.16 -16.35 7.35
CA GLU A 410 1.67 -15.12 6.73
C GLU A 410 2.27 -15.38 5.34
N ARG A 411 3.00 -16.50 5.16
CA ARG A 411 3.55 -16.87 3.84
C ARG A 411 2.47 -17.23 2.82
N ILE A 412 1.40 -17.91 3.23
CA ILE A 412 0.22 -18.15 2.37
C ILE A 412 -0.45 -16.82 2.02
N ALA A 413 -0.59 -15.90 2.98
CA ALA A 413 -1.17 -14.58 2.75
C ALA A 413 -0.33 -13.69 1.78
N ILE A 414 0.94 -14.00 1.51
CA ILE A 414 1.69 -13.40 0.38
C ILE A 414 1.03 -13.79 -0.94
N ALA A 415 0.73 -15.07 -1.13
CA ALA A 415 0.08 -15.59 -2.32
C ALA A 415 -1.37 -15.11 -2.43
N GLU A 416 -2.17 -15.32 -1.37
CA GLU A 416 -3.60 -14.98 -1.37
C GLU A 416 -3.88 -13.51 -1.71
N ASN A 417 -3.05 -12.59 -1.22
CA ASN A 417 -3.21 -11.15 -1.48
C ASN A 417 -2.48 -10.67 -2.75
N SER A 418 -1.60 -11.50 -3.32
CA SER A 418 -1.09 -11.26 -4.67
C SER A 418 -2.23 -11.46 -5.66
N TYR A 419 -2.33 -10.58 -6.65
CA TYR A 419 -3.31 -10.67 -7.74
C TYR A 419 -4.79 -10.78 -7.27
N GLY A 420 -5.16 -10.14 -6.15
CA GLY A 420 -6.57 -9.90 -5.82
C GLY A 420 -7.41 -11.14 -5.51
N GLY A 421 -6.78 -12.22 -5.05
CA GLY A 421 -7.43 -13.39 -4.49
C GLY A 421 -7.62 -14.56 -5.45
N VAL A 422 -6.61 -15.41 -5.52
CA VAL A 422 -6.71 -16.74 -6.13
C VAL A 422 -7.33 -17.70 -5.12
N ASN A 423 -8.53 -18.21 -5.43
CA ASN A 423 -9.05 -19.43 -4.80
C ASN A 423 -8.78 -20.59 -5.77
N PRO A 424 -7.89 -21.54 -5.43
CA PRO A 424 -7.53 -22.64 -6.34
C PRO A 424 -8.71 -23.59 -6.63
N ASN A 425 -9.80 -23.53 -5.86
CA ASN A 425 -11.00 -24.34 -6.08
C ASN A 425 -11.97 -23.73 -7.12
N ASN A 426 -11.76 -22.49 -7.60
CA ASN A 426 -12.69 -21.81 -8.51
C ASN A 426 -12.05 -21.16 -9.76
N GLY A 427 -10.78 -21.45 -10.04
CA GLY A 427 -10.08 -20.88 -11.21
C GLY A 427 -9.41 -19.51 -10.97
N GLY A 428 -9.38 -19.02 -9.73
CA GLY A 428 -8.38 -18.02 -9.33
C GLY A 428 -8.70 -16.55 -9.55
N SER A 429 -9.95 -16.19 -9.85
CA SER A 429 -10.42 -14.79 -9.75
C SER A 429 -11.84 -14.76 -9.20
N PHE A 430 -12.19 -13.71 -8.47
CA PHE A 430 -13.55 -13.46 -8.00
C PHE A 430 -13.88 -11.98 -8.12
N VAL A 431 -15.18 -11.69 -8.14
CA VAL A 431 -15.71 -10.33 -8.20
C VAL A 431 -16.63 -10.08 -7.00
N LEU A 432 -16.63 -8.86 -6.51
CA LEU A 432 -17.70 -8.31 -5.69
C LEU A 432 -18.82 -7.86 -6.63
N SER A 433 -20.07 -8.21 -6.31
CA SER A 433 -21.24 -7.70 -7.04
C SER A 433 -21.45 -6.22 -6.76
N ASP A 434 -22.32 -5.57 -7.53
CA ASP A 434 -22.65 -4.15 -7.31
C ASP A 434 -23.31 -3.94 -5.94
N GLU A 435 -24.10 -4.90 -5.46
CA GLU A 435 -24.69 -4.90 -4.11
C GLU A 435 -23.63 -5.07 -3.01
N GLU A 436 -22.65 -5.96 -3.20
CA GLU A 436 -21.55 -6.14 -2.25
C GLU A 436 -20.63 -4.91 -2.22
N MET A 437 -20.34 -4.31 -3.37
CA MET A 437 -19.60 -3.05 -3.47
C MET A 437 -20.34 -1.92 -2.76
N SER A 438 -21.65 -1.75 -3.04
CA SER A 438 -22.49 -0.74 -2.36
C SER A 438 -22.58 -0.99 -0.85
N THR A 439 -22.65 -2.25 -0.41
CA THR A 439 -22.65 -2.62 1.00
C THR A 439 -21.33 -2.24 1.67
N ILE A 440 -20.19 -2.50 1.01
CA ILE A 440 -18.87 -2.15 1.51
C ILE A 440 -18.68 -0.62 1.56
N GLU A 441 -19.16 0.13 0.56
CA GLU A 441 -19.10 1.59 0.56
C GLU A 441 -19.92 2.24 1.68
N GLY A 442 -20.98 1.58 2.17
CA GLY A 442 -21.75 2.00 3.33
C GLY A 442 -21.05 1.82 4.69
N LEU A 443 -19.82 1.30 4.74
CA LEU A 443 -19.09 1.01 5.99
C LEU A 443 -18.21 2.18 6.49
N ASN A 444 -18.25 3.34 5.84
CA ASN A 444 -17.42 4.48 6.23
C ASN A 444 -17.83 5.05 7.59
N ILE A 445 -16.85 5.15 8.49
CA ILE A 445 -16.99 5.71 9.85
C ILE A 445 -15.76 6.56 10.22
N ASP A 446 -15.02 7.03 9.22
CA ASP A 446 -13.77 7.79 9.31
C ASP A 446 -12.71 7.15 10.26
N TYR A 447 -12.67 5.81 10.29
CA TYR A 447 -11.80 5.03 11.17
C TYR A 447 -10.34 5.00 10.69
N LYS A 448 -9.50 5.75 11.42
CA LYS A 448 -8.04 5.82 11.23
C LYS A 448 -7.36 4.69 12.00
N ALA A 449 -6.81 3.70 11.30
CA ALA A 449 -6.16 2.53 11.92
C ALA A 449 -4.67 2.77 12.21
N GLY A 450 -4.01 3.52 11.33
CA GLY A 450 -2.63 3.92 11.40
C GLY A 450 -2.37 5.00 12.43
N LYS A 451 -1.11 5.04 12.83
CA LYS A 451 -0.50 6.12 13.57
C LYS A 451 0.86 6.28 12.89
N LEU A 452 1.03 7.33 12.07
CA LEU A 452 2.37 7.65 11.59
C LEU A 452 3.20 7.91 12.84
N GLY A 453 4.29 7.16 12.98
CA GLY A 453 4.96 6.99 14.26
C GLY A 453 6.37 7.57 14.25
N ARG A 454 7.02 7.52 15.42
CA ARG A 454 8.36 8.06 15.68
C ARG A 454 9.47 7.73 14.67
N ARG A 455 9.30 6.69 13.84
CA ARG A 455 10.34 6.20 12.91
C ARG A 455 10.50 7.03 11.63
N ASP A 456 9.57 7.91 11.31
CA ASP A 456 9.69 8.85 10.19
C ASP A 456 10.28 10.22 10.62
N GLY A 457 10.96 10.28 11.76
CA GLY A 457 11.66 11.48 12.27
C GLY A 457 10.92 12.27 13.35
N TRP A 458 9.88 11.69 13.95
CA TRP A 458 8.96 12.35 14.90
C TRP A 458 9.15 11.89 16.35
N THR A 459 8.78 12.73 17.31
CA THR A 459 8.70 12.37 18.75
C THR A 459 7.32 11.81 19.10
N ALA A 460 6.96 11.68 20.38
CA ALA A 460 5.55 11.43 20.76
C ALA A 460 4.73 12.72 20.87
N GLU A 461 5.39 13.87 20.93
CA GLU A 461 4.74 15.17 21.03
C GLU A 461 4.10 15.58 19.70
N ASP A 462 4.63 15.09 18.58
CA ASP A 462 4.18 15.41 17.22
C ASP A 462 3.01 14.53 16.69
N VAL A 463 2.63 13.49 17.44
CA VAL A 463 1.56 12.54 17.06
C VAL A 463 0.39 12.68 18.02
N THR A 464 -0.54 13.59 17.71
CA THR A 464 -1.58 14.01 18.67
C THR A 464 -2.78 13.06 18.74
N GLY A 465 -2.57 11.87 19.32
CA GLY A 465 -3.67 10.99 19.73
C GLY A 465 -4.24 10.09 18.62
N PRO A 466 -5.44 9.50 18.84
CA PRO A 466 -6.07 8.56 17.90
C PRO A 466 -6.73 9.24 16.69
N ASP A 467 -7.04 10.54 16.77
CA ASP A 467 -7.83 11.26 15.75
C ASP A 467 -6.97 11.98 14.70
N TRP A 468 -5.66 12.08 14.95
CA TRP A 468 -4.69 12.80 14.13
C TRP A 468 -4.52 12.16 12.74
N ASP A 469 -4.51 12.99 11.71
CA ASP A 469 -4.44 12.56 10.32
C ASP A 469 -3.55 13.52 9.50
N PRO A 470 -2.47 13.02 8.86
CA PRO A 470 -1.58 13.83 8.04
C PRO A 470 -2.26 14.53 6.86
N THR A 471 -3.41 14.04 6.40
CA THR A 471 -4.19 14.68 5.32
C THR A 471 -4.93 15.93 5.79
N SER A 472 -5.20 16.06 7.09
CA SER A 472 -5.99 17.15 7.69
C SER A 472 -5.19 18.35 8.19
N ILE A 473 -3.86 18.24 8.23
CA ILE A 473 -2.93 19.30 8.63
C ILE A 473 -2.67 20.21 7.41
N CYS A 474 -2.22 21.46 7.59
CA CYS A 474 -1.75 22.32 6.49
C CYS A 474 -0.54 23.17 6.93
#